data_AF-A0A061FA77-F1
#
_entry.id   AF-A0A061FA77-F1
#
_cell.length_a   1.000
_cell.length_b   1.000
_cell.length_c   1.000
_cell.angle_alpha   90.00
_cell.angle_beta   90.00
_cell.angle_gamma   90.00
#
_symmetry.space_group_name_H-M   'P 1'
#
loop_
_entity.id
_entity.type
_entity.pdbx_description
1 polymer ?
#
loop_
_entity_poly.entity_id
_entity_poly.type
_entity_poly.pdbx_seq_one_letter_code
_entity_poly.pdbx_strand_id
1 'polypeptide(L)'
;MAFPEILCAIWLGRNDACFNGKLWDSHHFLDMAKLHVAWWAHAKRPHSNLSIQDLVRFPNAIIVLSKPLKTKPDFKWQILPSGVLKCNIDGTSSGNPGEVGIGGPLRDENGDVLLLFSLSIGIMDANSAEFKALCKAPQMFANEVAKSLAKSGVCGDVDFIRITSVYLVEVC
;
A
#
# COMPACT_ATOMS: atom_id res chain seq x y z
N MET A 1 -2.21 -19.25 0.67
CA MET A 1 -1.84 -18.15 1.57
C MET A 1 -2.61 -16.93 1.09
N ALA A 2 -3.60 -16.49 1.88
CA ALA A 2 -4.52 -15.39 1.58
C ALA A 2 -4.11 -14.07 2.28
N PHE A 3 -2.84 -13.99 2.67
CA PHE A 3 -2.28 -12.92 3.48
C PHE A 3 -2.24 -11.56 2.73
N PRO A 4 -1.83 -11.50 1.45
CA PRO A 4 -1.91 -10.26 0.67
C PRO A 4 -3.33 -9.69 0.60
N GLU A 5 -4.34 -10.53 0.48
CA GLU A 5 -5.74 -10.13 0.31
C GLU A 5 -6.32 -9.51 1.58
N ILE A 6 -5.91 -10.03 2.75
CA ILE A 6 -6.26 -9.46 4.06
C ILE A 6 -5.60 -8.09 4.22
N LEU A 7 -4.32 -7.94 3.82
CA LEU A 7 -3.64 -6.64 3.82
C LEU A 7 -4.32 -5.64 2.89
N CYS A 8 -4.77 -6.06 1.71
CA CYS A 8 -5.55 -5.22 0.81
C CYS A 8 -6.87 -4.77 1.45
N ALA A 9 -7.59 -5.66 2.14
CA ALA A 9 -8.82 -5.30 2.86
C ALA A 9 -8.57 -4.27 3.97
N ILE A 10 -7.52 -4.46 4.77
CA ILE A 10 -7.08 -3.48 5.79
C ILE A 10 -6.76 -2.13 5.18
N TRP A 11 -5.96 -2.13 4.12
CA TRP A 11 -5.55 -0.91 3.45
C TRP A 11 -6.74 -0.16 2.85
N LEU A 12 -7.65 -0.86 2.15
CA LEU A 12 -8.84 -0.28 1.54
C LEU A 12 -9.77 0.29 2.62
N GLY A 13 -10.01 -0.44 3.71
CA GLY A 13 -10.83 0.02 4.83
C GLY A 13 -10.26 1.29 5.47
N ARG A 14 -8.94 1.34 5.69
CA ARG A 14 -8.26 2.54 6.22
C ARG A 14 -8.40 3.73 5.28
N ASN A 15 -8.21 3.53 3.98
CA ASN A 15 -8.32 4.60 2.99
C ASN A 15 -9.75 5.14 2.91
N ASP A 16 -10.75 4.27 2.90
CA ASP A 16 -12.16 4.67 2.86
C ASP A 16 -12.54 5.48 4.12
N ALA A 17 -11.98 5.13 5.29
CA ALA A 17 -12.13 5.93 6.51
C ALA A 17 -11.44 7.30 6.43
N CYS A 18 -10.20 7.35 5.92
CA CYS A 18 -9.41 8.58 5.86
C CYS A 18 -9.89 9.58 4.81
N PHE A 19 -10.30 9.10 3.63
CA PHE A 19 -10.61 9.98 2.49
C PHE A 19 -12.11 10.21 2.30
N ASN A 20 -12.94 9.20 2.57
CA ASN A 20 -14.40 9.31 2.39
C ASN A 20 -15.15 9.53 3.72
N GLY A 21 -14.43 9.59 4.85
CA GLY A 21 -15.02 9.79 6.18
C GLY A 21 -15.94 8.64 6.63
N LYS A 22 -15.79 7.46 6.02
CA LYS A 22 -16.67 6.32 6.31
C LYS A 22 -16.34 5.69 7.64
N LEU A 23 -17.36 5.51 8.48
CA LEU A 23 -17.22 4.76 9.73
C LEU A 23 -17.34 3.26 9.43
N TRP A 24 -16.28 2.53 9.72
CA TRP A 24 -16.27 1.07 9.62
C TRP A 24 -16.71 0.45 10.92
N ASP A 25 -17.77 -0.34 10.86
CA ASP A 25 -18.09 -1.29 11.91
C ASP A 25 -17.14 -2.51 11.83
N SER A 26 -16.79 -3.07 12.99
CA SER A 26 -15.84 -4.18 13.07
C SER A 26 -16.35 -5.44 12.34
N HIS A 27 -17.67 -5.70 12.38
CA HIS A 27 -18.25 -6.83 11.66
C HIS A 27 -18.25 -6.60 10.16
N HIS A 28 -18.63 -5.39 9.70
CA HIS A 28 -18.57 -5.04 8.27
C HIS A 28 -17.16 -5.15 7.70
N PHE A 29 -16.14 -4.72 8.46
CA PHE A 29 -14.74 -4.85 8.06
C PHE A 29 -14.31 -6.32 7.94
N LEU A 30 -14.66 -7.15 8.92
CA LEU A 30 -14.37 -8.59 8.89
C LEU A 30 -15.06 -9.28 7.72
N ASP A 31 -16.30 -8.93 7.40
CA ASP A 31 -17.03 -9.52 6.29
C ASP A 31 -16.44 -9.11 4.93
N MET A 32 -15.96 -7.87 4.80
CA MET A 32 -15.21 -7.43 3.63
C MET A 32 -13.90 -8.22 3.46
N ALA A 33 -13.14 -8.40 4.56
CA ALA A 33 -11.93 -9.22 4.54
C ALA A 33 -12.20 -10.69 4.15
N LYS A 34 -13.26 -11.31 4.70
CA LYS A 34 -13.68 -12.67 4.31
C LYS A 34 -14.06 -12.75 2.84
N LEU A 35 -14.77 -11.74 2.33
CA LEU A 35 -15.20 -11.68 0.94
C LEU A 35 -14.00 -11.61 -0.02
N HIS A 36 -12.98 -10.80 0.30
CA HIS A 36 -11.75 -10.73 -0.49
C HIS A 36 -11.00 -12.07 -0.53
N VAL A 37 -10.89 -12.73 0.63
CA VAL A 37 -10.28 -14.06 0.74
C VAL A 37 -11.07 -15.11 -0.05
N ALA A 38 -12.41 -15.04 -0.04
CA ALA A 38 -13.28 -15.93 -0.80
C ALA A 38 -13.13 -15.73 -2.33
N TRP A 39 -13.13 -14.47 -2.79
CA TRP A 39 -12.90 -14.15 -4.22
C TRP A 39 -11.55 -14.65 -4.71
N TRP A 40 -10.50 -14.45 -3.91
CA TRP A 40 -9.17 -14.99 -4.23
C TRP A 40 -9.16 -16.51 -4.31
N ALA A 41 -9.80 -17.19 -3.35
CA ALA A 41 -9.85 -18.65 -3.33
C ALA A 41 -10.59 -19.19 -4.58
N HIS A 42 -11.69 -18.54 -4.95
CA HIS A 42 -12.45 -18.85 -6.15
C HIS A 42 -11.64 -18.62 -7.43
N ALA A 43 -10.95 -17.47 -7.56
CA ALA A 43 -10.10 -17.16 -8.71
C ALA A 43 -8.92 -18.12 -8.86
N LYS A 44 -8.33 -18.58 -7.74
CA LYS A 44 -7.18 -19.48 -7.74
C LYS A 44 -7.53 -20.90 -8.20
N ARG A 45 -8.80 -21.30 -8.11
CA ARG A 45 -9.30 -22.60 -8.59
C ARG A 45 -10.71 -22.47 -9.18
N PRO A 46 -10.84 -22.03 -10.44
CA PRO A 46 -12.15 -21.85 -11.08
C PRO A 46 -12.94 -23.16 -11.26
N HIS A 47 -12.31 -24.33 -11.07
CA HIS A 47 -12.96 -25.65 -11.16
C HIS A 47 -13.48 -26.20 -9.82
N SER A 48 -13.33 -25.47 -8.70
CA SER A 48 -13.97 -25.88 -7.44
C SER A 48 -15.45 -25.52 -7.45
N ASN A 49 -16.33 -26.47 -7.12
CA ASN A 49 -17.78 -26.25 -7.02
C ASN A 49 -18.22 -25.42 -5.80
N LEU A 50 -17.30 -24.75 -5.11
CA LEU A 50 -17.62 -23.99 -3.90
C LEU A 50 -18.06 -22.59 -4.27
N SER A 51 -19.25 -22.21 -3.82
CA SER A 51 -19.74 -20.84 -4.01
C SER A 51 -18.93 -19.86 -3.15
N ILE A 52 -18.87 -18.61 -3.57
CA ILE A 52 -18.24 -17.53 -2.79
C ILE A 52 -18.91 -17.40 -1.41
N GLN A 53 -20.23 -17.60 -1.33
CA GLN A 53 -20.97 -17.56 -0.06
C GLN A 53 -20.53 -18.68 0.90
N ASP A 54 -20.31 -19.89 0.38
CA ASP A 54 -19.82 -21.01 1.18
C ASP A 54 -18.39 -20.76 1.68
N LEU A 55 -17.55 -20.11 0.85
CA LEU A 55 -16.18 -19.74 1.23
C LEU A 55 -16.14 -18.65 2.30
N VAL A 56 -17.06 -17.68 2.24
CA VAL A 56 -17.22 -16.65 3.28
C VAL A 56 -17.70 -17.26 4.60
N ARG A 57 -18.64 -18.22 4.54
CA ARG A 57 -19.22 -18.88 5.72
C ARG A 57 -18.26 -19.89 6.35
N PHE A 58 -17.49 -20.59 5.52
CA PHE A 58 -16.57 -21.65 5.92
C PHE A 58 -15.15 -21.38 5.39
N PRO A 59 -14.44 -20.37 5.92
CA PRO A 59 -13.10 -20.02 5.45
C PRO A 59 -12.08 -21.16 5.64
N ASN A 60 -12.33 -22.08 6.56
CA ASN A 60 -11.49 -23.28 6.76
C ASN A 60 -11.49 -24.22 5.54
N ALA A 61 -12.53 -24.19 4.71
CA ALA A 61 -12.57 -24.95 3.45
C ALA A 61 -11.43 -24.53 2.50
N ILE A 62 -10.94 -23.28 2.62
CA ILE A 62 -9.83 -22.73 1.83
C ILE A 62 -8.50 -23.41 2.18
N ILE A 63 -8.31 -23.80 3.44
CA ILE A 63 -7.09 -24.45 3.92
C ILE A 63 -6.94 -25.83 3.28
N VAL A 64 -8.05 -26.57 3.20
CA VAL A 64 -8.11 -27.90 2.56
C VAL A 64 -7.84 -27.82 1.05
N LEU A 65 -8.13 -26.68 0.42
CA LEU A 65 -7.94 -26.47 -1.02
C LEU A 65 -6.51 -26.02 -1.38
N SER A 66 -5.73 -25.48 -0.45
CA SER A 66 -4.36 -25.05 -0.75
C SER A 66 -3.39 -26.24 -0.81
N LYS A 67 -2.77 -26.48 -1.98
CA LYS A 67 -1.56 -27.31 -2.05
C LYS A 67 -0.46 -26.66 -1.20
N PRO A 68 0.42 -27.43 -0.54
CA PRO A 68 1.60 -26.86 0.10
C PRO A 68 2.40 -26.08 -0.95
N LEU A 69 2.62 -24.80 -0.69
CA LEU A 69 3.37 -23.93 -1.58
C LEU A 69 4.83 -24.39 -1.58
N LYS A 70 5.45 -24.47 -2.77
CA LYS A 70 6.90 -24.44 -2.87
C LYS A 70 7.35 -23.16 -2.15
N THR A 71 8.23 -23.29 -1.17
CA THR A 71 8.82 -22.15 -0.47
C THR A 71 9.40 -21.21 -1.51
N LYS A 72 8.82 -20.01 -1.63
CA LYS A 72 9.47 -18.93 -2.38
C LYS A 72 10.85 -18.70 -1.75
N PRO A 73 11.87 -18.31 -2.53
CA PRO A 73 13.14 -17.91 -1.95
C PRO A 73 12.86 -16.83 -0.90
N ASP A 74 13.48 -17.01 0.26
CA ASP A 74 13.35 -16.14 1.41
C ASP A 74 13.90 -14.76 1.02
N PHE A 75 13.01 -13.82 0.67
CA PHE A 75 13.41 -12.45 0.38
C PHE A 75 13.70 -11.78 1.72
N LYS A 76 14.95 -11.84 2.15
CA LYS A 76 15.40 -11.13 3.34
C LYS A 76 15.41 -9.64 3.04
N TRP A 77 14.56 -8.91 3.75
CA TRP A 77 14.65 -7.46 3.80
C TRP A 77 16.08 -7.06 4.14
N GLN A 78 16.71 -6.31 3.23
CA GLN A 78 18.03 -5.76 3.46
C GLN A 78 17.89 -4.38 4.10
N ILE A 79 18.65 -4.17 5.17
CA ILE A 79 18.82 -2.87 5.82
C ILE A 79 19.44 -1.92 4.80
N LEU A 80 18.98 -0.67 4.76
CA LEU A 80 19.55 0.32 3.86
C LEU A 80 20.95 0.72 4.35
N PRO A 81 21.86 1.14 3.46
CA PRO A 81 23.10 1.76 3.88
C PRO A 81 22.83 2.98 4.76
N SER A 82 23.70 3.23 5.75
CA SER A 82 23.54 4.38 6.64
C SER A 82 23.52 5.70 5.87
N GLY A 83 22.63 6.61 6.26
CA GLY A 83 22.43 7.91 5.59
C GLY A 83 21.59 7.83 4.31
N VAL A 84 21.00 6.67 3.99
CA VAL A 84 20.07 6.52 2.86
C VAL A 84 18.64 6.53 3.38
N LEU A 85 17.84 7.48 2.88
CA LEU A 85 16.41 7.49 3.12
C LEU A 85 15.68 6.74 2.00
N LYS A 86 14.72 5.89 2.39
CA LYS A 86 13.84 5.20 1.45
C LYS A 86 12.48 5.84 1.40
N CYS A 87 12.11 6.28 0.21
CA CYS A 87 10.81 6.84 -0.09
C CYS A 87 9.97 5.78 -0.82
N ASN A 88 8.93 5.27 -0.15
CA ASN A 88 7.91 4.49 -0.81
C ASN A 88 6.83 5.45 -1.31
N ILE A 89 6.37 5.25 -2.54
CA ILE A 89 5.43 6.13 -3.23
C ILE A 89 4.37 5.24 -3.85
N ASP A 90 3.10 5.64 -3.73
CA ASP A 90 1.95 4.92 -4.25
C ASP A 90 0.88 5.92 -4.71
N GLY A 91 0.35 5.70 -5.91
CA GLY A 91 -0.79 6.40 -6.46
C GLY A 91 -2.02 5.50 -6.54
N THR A 92 -3.18 5.99 -6.12
CA THR A 92 -4.44 5.23 -6.16
C THR A 92 -5.52 6.01 -6.89
N SER A 93 -6.38 5.31 -7.63
CA SER A 93 -7.53 5.88 -8.32
C SER A 93 -8.80 5.06 -8.06
N SER A 94 -9.93 5.74 -7.82
CA SER A 94 -11.25 5.12 -7.65
C SER A 94 -11.94 4.74 -8.97
N GLY A 95 -11.24 4.86 -10.10
CA GLY A 95 -11.73 4.53 -11.44
C GLY A 95 -10.68 4.77 -12.53
N ASN A 96 -11.08 4.69 -13.80
CA ASN A 96 -10.23 5.05 -14.94
C ASN A 96 -11.02 5.88 -15.97
N PRO A 97 -11.09 7.21 -15.80
CA PRO A 97 -10.52 8.02 -14.70
C PRO A 97 -11.40 8.02 -13.44
N GLY A 98 -10.82 8.32 -12.29
CA GLY A 98 -11.52 8.43 -11.00
C GLY A 98 -10.82 9.41 -10.06
N GLU A 99 -11.37 9.59 -8.85
CA GLU A 99 -10.70 10.40 -7.82
C GLU A 99 -9.41 9.73 -7.39
N VAL A 100 -8.36 10.54 -7.22
CA VAL A 100 -7.00 10.07 -7.01
C VAL A 100 -6.39 10.58 -5.73
N GLY A 101 -5.81 9.64 -4.98
CA GLY A 101 -4.93 9.89 -3.86
C GLY A 101 -3.50 9.50 -4.20
N ILE A 102 -2.54 10.23 -3.64
CA ILE A 102 -1.13 9.83 -3.63
C ILE A 102 -0.65 9.77 -2.18
N GLY A 103 0.33 8.92 -1.89
CA GLY A 103 0.88 8.84 -0.55
C GLY A 103 2.09 7.96 -0.42
N GLY A 104 2.67 7.96 0.79
CA GLY A 104 3.76 7.06 1.10
C GLY A 104 4.61 7.46 2.30
N PRO A 105 5.32 6.49 2.92
CA PRO A 105 6.28 6.75 3.97
C PRO A 105 7.68 7.06 3.45
N LEU A 106 8.36 8.00 4.11
CA LEU A 106 9.82 8.15 4.12
C LEU A 106 10.39 7.42 5.33
N ARG A 107 11.38 6.57 5.10
CA ARG A 107 12.02 5.74 6.14
C ARG A 107 13.53 5.93 6.18
N ASP A 108 14.11 5.76 7.37
CA ASP A 108 15.56 5.73 7.57
C ASP A 108 16.17 4.34 7.34
N GLU A 109 17.46 4.19 7.62
CA GLU A 109 18.15 2.90 7.53
C GLU A 109 17.62 1.81 8.47
N ASN A 110 17.05 2.18 9.61
CA ASN A 110 16.46 1.25 10.58
C ASN A 110 15.06 0.79 10.16
N GLY A 111 14.49 1.42 9.12
CA GLY A 111 13.12 1.21 8.66
C GLY A 111 12.09 2.03 9.42
N ASP A 112 12.54 2.92 10.32
CA ASP A 112 11.69 3.81 11.09
C ASP A 112 11.07 4.86 10.16
N VAL A 113 9.79 5.14 10.38
CA VAL A 113 9.05 6.11 9.55
C VAL A 113 9.36 7.51 10.05
N LEU A 114 10.08 8.29 9.24
CA LEU A 114 10.39 9.68 9.53
C LEU A 114 9.24 10.61 9.15
N LEU A 115 8.58 10.33 8.03
CA LEU A 115 7.48 11.15 7.53
C LEU A 115 6.45 10.33 6.75
N LEU A 116 5.18 10.69 6.89
CA LEU A 116 4.07 10.18 6.09
C LEU A 116 3.47 11.34 5.31
N PHE A 117 3.22 11.16 4.02
CA PHE A 117 2.40 12.08 3.24
C PHE A 117 1.21 11.35 2.65
N SER A 118 0.13 12.11 2.48
CA SER A 118 -1.06 11.68 1.76
C SER A 118 -1.76 12.92 1.22
N LEU A 119 -2.11 12.90 -0.07
CA LEU A 119 -2.73 14.02 -0.74
C LEU A 119 -3.76 13.55 -1.77
N SER A 120 -4.94 14.17 -1.79
CA SER A 120 -5.88 14.07 -2.90
C SER A 120 -5.49 15.07 -4.00
N ILE A 121 -5.36 14.59 -5.25
CA ILE A 121 -4.88 15.41 -6.38
C ILE A 121 -6.02 15.85 -7.31
N GLY A 122 -7.13 15.11 -7.33
CA GLY A 122 -8.25 15.34 -8.24
C GLY A 122 -8.60 14.09 -9.04
N ILE A 123 -9.09 14.26 -10.27
CA ILE A 123 -9.54 13.14 -11.11
C ILE A 123 -8.48 12.80 -12.16
N MET A 124 -8.00 11.55 -12.17
CA MET A 124 -7.09 11.01 -13.20
C MET A 124 -7.16 9.47 -13.25
N ASP A 125 -6.40 8.86 -14.16
CA ASP A 125 -6.24 7.40 -14.20
C ASP A 125 -5.16 6.90 -13.23
N ALA A 126 -5.12 5.58 -12.99
CA ALA A 126 -4.16 4.97 -12.08
C ALA A 126 -2.69 5.20 -12.47
N ASN A 127 -2.35 5.18 -13.76
CA ASN A 127 -0.95 5.38 -14.20
C ASN A 127 -0.53 6.84 -13.97
N SER A 128 -1.44 7.77 -14.25
CA SER A 128 -1.24 9.19 -13.94
C SER A 128 -1.09 9.42 -12.43
N ALA A 129 -1.86 8.71 -11.59
CA ALA A 129 -1.74 8.78 -10.13
C ALA A 129 -0.34 8.39 -9.65
N GLU A 130 0.16 7.24 -10.13
CA GLU A 130 1.50 6.73 -9.79
C GLU A 130 2.61 7.69 -10.21
N PHE A 131 2.54 8.18 -11.46
CA PHE A 131 3.50 9.16 -11.95
C PHE A 131 3.45 10.46 -11.13
N LYS A 132 2.25 10.91 -10.75
CA LYS A 132 2.08 12.11 -9.92
C LYS A 132 2.68 11.91 -8.53
N ALA A 133 2.48 10.75 -7.93
CA ALA A 133 3.05 10.39 -6.65
C ALA A 133 4.59 10.47 -6.73
N LEU A 134 5.19 9.94 -7.81
CA LEU A 134 6.64 9.99 -8.05
C LEU A 134 7.17 11.42 -8.13
N CYS A 135 6.47 12.32 -8.82
CA CYS A 135 6.89 13.72 -8.94
C CYS A 135 6.69 14.52 -7.64
N LYS A 136 5.63 14.25 -6.88
CA LYS A 136 5.20 15.10 -5.77
C LYS A 136 5.84 14.72 -4.43
N ALA A 137 6.04 13.42 -4.20
CA ALA A 137 6.58 12.94 -2.92
C ALA A 137 7.95 13.56 -2.59
N PRO A 138 8.95 13.59 -3.51
CA PRO A 138 10.26 14.18 -3.21
C PRO A 138 10.17 15.67 -2.83
N GLN A 139 9.29 16.42 -3.51
CA GLN A 139 9.08 17.84 -3.22
C GLN A 139 8.51 18.05 -1.81
N MET A 140 7.54 17.22 -1.40
CA MET A 140 6.96 17.29 -0.07
C MET A 140 7.99 16.97 1.01
N PHE A 141 8.76 15.90 0.84
CA PHE A 141 9.80 15.53 1.79
C PHE A 141 10.89 16.60 1.91
N ALA A 142 11.39 17.13 0.79
CA ALA A 142 12.38 18.19 0.79
C ALA A 142 11.87 19.44 1.55
N ASN A 143 10.62 19.83 1.33
CA ASN A 143 10.01 20.97 2.02
C ASN A 143 9.89 20.74 3.53
N GLU A 144 9.48 19.54 3.97
CA GLU A 144 9.36 19.25 5.41
C GLU A 144 10.71 19.11 6.09
N VAL A 145 11.71 18.52 5.43
CA VAL A 145 13.09 18.49 5.91
C VAL A 145 13.64 19.91 6.04
N ALA A 146 13.47 20.75 5.02
CA ALA A 146 13.93 22.15 5.04
C ALA A 146 13.26 22.94 6.18
N LYS A 147 11.96 22.75 6.43
CA LYS A 147 11.26 23.36 7.57
C LYS A 147 11.82 22.88 8.92
N SER A 148 12.17 21.61 9.03
CA SER A 148 12.76 21.04 10.24
C SER A 148 14.15 21.64 10.51
N LEU A 149 14.99 21.73 9.49
CA LEU A 149 16.33 22.36 9.57
C LEU A 149 16.25 23.85 9.90
N ALA A 150 15.32 24.58 9.30
CA ALA A 150 15.11 26.00 9.60
C ALA A 150 14.72 26.22 11.07
N LYS A 151 13.97 25.28 11.69
CA LYS A 151 13.60 25.36 13.11
C LYS A 151 14.76 25.00 14.05
N SER A 152 15.69 24.14 13.63
CA SER A 152 16.85 23.76 14.43
C SER A 152 18.01 24.76 14.33
N GLY A 153 17.88 25.81 13.49
CA GLY A 153 18.94 26.79 13.27
C GLY A 153 20.15 26.25 12.51
N VAL A 154 20.03 25.06 11.92
CA VAL A 154 21.09 24.39 11.16
C VAL A 154 20.94 24.78 9.69
N CYS A 155 21.92 25.54 9.17
CA CYS A 155 22.05 25.84 7.75
C CYS A 155 22.82 24.69 7.10
N GLY A 156 22.16 23.85 6.29
CA GLY A 156 22.79 22.76 5.56
C GLY A 156 22.15 22.61 4.18
N ASP A 157 22.97 22.43 3.16
CA ASP A 157 22.54 22.14 1.80
C ASP A 157 21.94 20.72 1.73
N VAL A 158 20.70 20.59 1.27
CA VAL A 158 20.06 19.29 1.05
C VAL A 158 20.40 18.83 -0.38
N ASP A 159 21.57 18.21 -0.53
CA ASP A 159 21.93 17.59 -1.80
C ASP A 159 21.04 16.36 -2.06
N PHE A 160 20.08 16.52 -2.99
CA PHE A 160 19.32 15.50 -3.71
C PHE A 160 18.91 14.23 -2.92
N ILE A 161 17.60 14.07 -2.66
CA ILE A 161 17.03 12.77 -2.26
C ILE A 161 17.33 11.76 -3.38
N ARG A 162 18.29 10.87 -3.12
CA ARG A 162 18.70 9.83 -4.07
C ARG A 162 17.65 8.72 -4.07
N ILE A 163 16.70 8.79 -5.01
CA ILE A 163 15.71 7.73 -5.23
C ILE A 163 16.44 6.51 -5.79
N THR A 164 16.70 5.52 -4.95
CA THR A 164 17.51 4.34 -5.29
C THR A 164 16.70 3.22 -5.93
N SER A 165 15.38 3.18 -5.75
CA SER A 165 14.51 2.19 -6.41
C SER A 165 13.05 2.66 -6.43
N VAL A 166 12.42 2.61 -7.60
CA VAL A 166 10.96 2.71 -7.77
C VAL A 166 10.47 1.30 -8.07
N TYR A 167 9.64 0.74 -7.19
CA TYR A 167 8.99 -0.53 -7.44
C TYR A 167 7.55 -0.24 -7.87
N LEU A 168 7.30 -0.27 -9.18
CA LEU A 168 5.94 -0.33 -9.72
C LEU A 168 5.39 -1.72 -9.40
N VAL A 169 4.45 -1.79 -8.44
CA VAL A 169 3.64 -2.99 -8.27
C VAL A 169 2.42 -2.79 -9.17
N GLU A 170 2.48 -3.28 -10.41
CA GLU A 170 1.29 -3.40 -11.24
C GLU A 170 0.31 -4.34 -10.54
N VAL A 171 -0.75 -3.79 -9.97
CA VAL A 171 -1.93 -4.55 -9.58
C VAL A 171 -2.92 -4.43 -10.74
N CYS A 172 -2.76 -5.33 -11.72
CA CYS A 172 -3.82 -5.65 -12.68
C CYS A 172 -4.77 -6.69 -12.07
#